data_AF-A0A7V5P904-F1
#
_entry.id   AF-A0A7V5P904-F1
#
_cell.length_a   1.000
_cell.length_b   1.000
_cell.length_c   1.000
_cell.angle_alpha   90.00
_cell.angle_beta   90.00
_cell.angle_gamma   90.00
#
_symmetry.space_group_name_H-M   'P 1'
#
loop_
_entity.id
_entity.type
_entity.pdbx_description
1 polymer ?
#
loop_
_entity_poly.entity_id
_entity_poly.type
_entity_poly.pdbx_seq_one_letter_code
_entity_poly.pdbx_strand_id
1 'polypeptide(L)'
;MPGSLERFVLEYVESVGGIWEEVEPQVYDVMMPESLRRELLLGPVEVARLAFDPEALADHPAAQLMTFGHPSLDRFFALAQAQGHVASVYLPASNLAPHDLRSLVRRCLQLAPGLELEIGQRRVYHFRAALFWFEATYVSDEKEQDIVAIGVERYYGRPARHLEQALRSTDPGSPPSLPYPDAPCLPLAQTYALARHELLRSVQVTAHARLAELQGAMRRQMARVSAYFSDLRAELHERQGRAGQDSESVARLLEQEHALEREEQARLAELR
;
A
#
# COMPACT_ATOMS: atom_id res chain seq x y z
N MET A 1 7.03 -10.89 20.44
CA MET A 1 7.38 -10.39 19.10
C MET A 1 6.79 -9.00 19.01
N PRO A 2 7.60 -7.99 18.72
CA PRO A 2 7.16 -6.60 18.65
C PRO A 2 6.00 -6.44 17.67
N GLY A 3 5.08 -5.51 17.95
CA GLY A 3 4.07 -5.06 17.00
C GLY A 3 4.72 -4.49 15.72
N SER A 4 3.96 -4.35 14.63
CA SER A 4 4.51 -3.82 13.36
C SER A 4 5.04 -2.39 13.50
N LEU A 5 4.37 -1.56 14.31
CA LEU A 5 4.77 -0.18 14.60
C LEU A 5 6.02 -0.10 15.47
N GLU A 6 6.03 -0.89 16.54
CA GLU A 6 7.14 -1.01 17.47
C GLU A 6 8.42 -1.43 16.73
N ARG A 7 8.32 -2.52 15.96
CA ARG A 7 9.43 -2.99 15.14
C ARG A 7 9.93 -1.92 14.18
N PHE A 8 9.04 -1.18 13.52
CA PHE A 8 9.44 -0.10 12.61
C PHE A 8 10.26 0.98 13.32
N VAL A 9 9.82 1.45 14.50
CA VAL A 9 10.53 2.48 15.25
C VAL A 9 11.90 1.97 15.69
N LEU A 10 11.98 0.74 16.21
CA LEU A 10 13.23 0.16 16.67
C LEU A 10 14.22 -0.08 15.52
N GLU A 11 13.76 -0.64 14.39
CA GLU A 11 14.58 -0.80 13.17
C GLU A 11 15.07 0.56 12.64
N TYR A 12 14.22 1.59 12.68
CA TYR A 12 14.63 2.94 12.30
C TYR A 12 15.71 3.49 13.23
N VAL A 13 15.55 3.35 14.56
CA VAL A 13 16.54 3.76 15.57
C VAL A 13 17.88 3.10 15.29
N GLU A 14 17.91 1.78 15.04
CA GLU A 14 19.14 1.07 14.67
C GLU A 14 19.74 1.59 13.37
N SER A 15 18.91 1.84 12.35
CA SER A 15 19.37 2.30 11.02
C SER A 15 20.09 3.64 11.06
N VAL A 16 19.76 4.50 12.03
CA VAL A 16 20.40 5.80 12.25
C VAL A 16 21.56 5.75 13.26
N GLY A 17 21.99 4.54 13.64
CA GLY A 17 23.07 4.32 14.60
C GLY A 17 22.68 4.55 16.06
N GLY A 18 21.38 4.60 16.35
CA GLY A 18 20.85 4.58 17.71
C GLY A 18 20.89 3.19 18.31
N ILE A 19 20.71 3.12 19.63
CA ILE A 19 20.55 1.87 20.37
C ILE A 19 19.29 1.94 21.22
N TRP A 20 18.71 0.77 21.46
CA TRP A 20 17.51 0.65 22.28
C TRP A 20 17.63 -0.55 23.22
N GLU A 21 16.97 -0.46 24.36
CA GLU A 21 16.87 -1.51 25.36
C GLU A 21 15.41 -1.67 25.78
N GLU A 22 14.94 -2.91 25.82
CA GLU A 22 13.61 -3.23 26.35
C GLU A 22 13.65 -3.17 27.88
N VAL A 23 12.89 -2.24 28.46
CA VAL A 23 12.77 -2.10 29.92
C VAL A 23 11.68 -3.04 30.43
N GLU A 24 10.53 -2.98 29.76
CA GLU A 24 9.34 -3.79 30.01
C GLU A 24 8.64 -4.04 28.65
N PRO A 25 7.73 -5.02 28.54
CA PRO A 25 7.02 -5.25 27.29
C PRO A 25 6.34 -3.99 26.76
N GLN A 26 6.62 -3.62 25.51
CA GLN A 26 6.13 -2.40 24.85
C GLN A 26 6.72 -1.07 25.40
N VAL A 27 7.78 -1.13 26.21
CA VAL A 27 8.46 0.04 26.79
C VAL A 27 9.96 -0.06 26.54
N TYR A 28 10.50 0.93 25.83
CA TYR A 28 11.88 0.92 25.34
C TYR A 28 12.60 2.20 25.75
N ASP A 29 13.81 2.06 26.26
CA ASP A 29 14.75 3.16 26.39
C ASP A 29 15.55 3.25 25.09
N VAL A 30 15.48 4.41 24.41
CA VAL A 30 16.17 4.67 23.14
C VAL A 30 17.19 5.79 23.31
N MET A 31 18.38 5.58 22.75
CA MET A 31 19.44 6.57 22.68
C MET A 31 19.82 6.78 21.22
N MET A 32 19.83 8.05 20.79
CA MET A 32 20.07 8.44 19.40
C MET A 32 20.88 9.73 19.31
N PRO A 33 21.47 10.05 18.14
CA PRO A 33 22.11 11.34 17.91
C PRO A 33 21.22 12.52 18.29
N GLU A 34 21.79 13.51 18.97
CA GLU A 34 21.03 14.65 19.52
C GLU A 34 20.23 15.40 18.44
N SER A 35 20.78 15.54 17.23
CA SER A 35 20.09 16.17 16.10
C SER A 35 18.75 15.49 15.80
N LEU A 36 18.74 14.17 15.71
CA LEU A 36 17.54 13.37 15.43
C LEU A 36 16.55 13.39 16.58
N ARG A 37 17.04 13.32 17.83
CA ARG A 37 16.19 13.38 19.02
C ARG A 37 15.42 14.71 19.10
N ARG A 38 16.08 15.84 18.82
CA ARG A 38 15.43 17.15 18.74
C ARG A 38 14.41 17.21 17.62
N GLU A 39 14.75 16.62 16.47
CA GLU A 39 13.85 16.57 15.32
C GLU A 39 12.61 15.73 15.62
N LEU A 40 12.73 14.60 16.32
CA LEU A 40 11.62 13.74 16.71
C LEU A 40 10.84 14.20 17.95
N LEU A 41 11.22 15.35 18.53
CA LEU A 41 10.59 15.93 19.71
C LEU A 41 10.64 15.01 20.95
N LEU A 42 11.67 14.17 21.08
CA LEU A 42 11.82 13.20 22.18
C LEU A 42 12.42 13.82 23.46
N GLY A 43 12.33 15.14 23.61
CA GLY A 43 12.85 15.87 24.76
C GLY A 43 14.39 16.04 24.79
N PRO A 44 14.92 16.67 25.85
CA PRO A 44 16.34 16.99 25.97
C PRO A 44 17.19 15.89 26.63
N VAL A 45 16.57 14.82 27.13
CA VAL A 45 17.23 13.75 27.91
C VAL A 45 17.91 12.75 26.98
N GLU A 46 19.17 12.39 27.26
CA GLU A 46 20.03 11.57 26.37
C GLU A 46 19.39 10.23 26.01
N VAL A 47 18.68 9.65 26.98
CA VAL A 47 17.83 8.48 26.82
C VAL A 47 16.37 8.94 26.82
N ALA A 48 15.65 8.65 25.75
CA ALA A 48 14.21 8.85 25.66
C ALA A 48 13.50 7.52 25.91
N ARG A 49 12.45 7.53 26.74
CA ARG A 49 11.62 6.34 26.96
C ARG A 49 10.42 6.38 26.04
N LEU A 50 10.23 5.32 25.25
CA LEU A 50 9.09 5.16 24.34
C LEU A 50 8.16 4.09 24.90
N ALA A 51 6.86 4.34 24.85
CA ALA A 51 5.82 3.35 25.16
C ALA A 51 4.91 3.14 23.94
N PHE A 52 4.52 1.92 23.65
CA PHE A 52 3.57 1.58 22.57
C PHE A 52 2.17 1.20 23.10
N ASP A 53 2.05 1.05 24.41
CA ASP A 53 0.80 0.76 25.10
C ASP A 53 0.41 1.96 25.99
N PRO A 54 -0.82 2.50 25.88
CA PRO A 54 -1.28 3.55 26.78
C PRO A 54 -1.33 3.13 28.25
N GLU A 55 -1.51 1.84 28.56
CA GLU A 55 -1.55 1.35 29.96
C GLU A 55 -0.18 1.52 30.66
N ALA A 56 0.92 1.40 29.90
CA ALA A 56 2.28 1.57 30.41
C ALA A 56 2.59 3.01 30.89
N LEU A 57 1.78 4.01 30.52
CA LEU A 57 1.95 5.38 30.99
C LEU A 57 1.64 5.55 32.48
N ALA A 58 0.84 4.64 33.07
CA ALA A 58 0.57 4.66 34.51
C ALA A 58 1.84 4.38 35.32
N ASP A 59 2.63 3.40 34.86
CA ASP A 59 3.88 2.98 35.50
C ASP A 59 5.08 3.81 35.03
N HIS A 60 5.00 4.38 33.82
CA HIS A 60 6.03 5.22 33.22
C HIS A 60 5.47 6.56 32.69
N PRO A 61 5.13 7.51 33.58
CA PRO A 61 4.51 8.77 33.19
C PRO A 61 5.42 9.69 32.36
N ALA A 62 6.73 9.45 32.37
CA ALA A 62 7.70 10.17 31.56
C ALA A 62 7.93 9.54 30.17
N ALA A 63 7.32 8.39 29.88
CA ALA A 63 7.43 7.74 28.58
C ALA A 63 6.63 8.49 27.51
N GLN A 64 7.18 8.54 26.31
CA GLN A 64 6.50 9.10 25.14
C GLN A 64 5.68 8.01 24.46
N LEU A 65 4.35 8.19 24.44
CA LEU A 65 3.46 7.26 23.74
C LEU A 65 3.63 7.37 22.22
N MET A 66 4.00 6.26 21.58
CA MET A 66 4.12 6.10 20.14
C MET A 66 2.80 5.55 19.58
N THR A 67 1.87 6.46 19.24
CA THR A 67 0.57 6.11 18.66
C THR A 67 0.29 6.95 17.42
N PHE A 68 -0.57 6.45 16.53
CA PHE A 68 -0.97 7.16 15.31
C PHE A 68 -1.61 8.52 15.65
N GLY A 69 -1.19 9.56 14.93
CA GLY A 69 -1.59 10.95 15.19
C GLY A 69 -0.76 11.66 16.25
N HIS A 70 0.21 10.98 16.89
CA HIS A 70 1.17 11.65 17.75
C HIS A 70 2.28 12.33 16.91
N PRO A 71 2.60 13.62 17.12
CA PRO A 71 3.55 14.35 16.28
C PRO A 71 4.94 13.72 16.18
N SER A 72 5.45 13.12 17.26
CA SER A 72 6.76 12.44 17.24
C SER A 72 6.77 11.26 16.27
N LEU A 73 5.67 10.50 16.20
CA LEU A 73 5.56 9.35 15.31
C LEU A 73 5.44 9.79 13.85
N ASP A 74 4.67 10.85 13.58
CA ASP A 74 4.60 11.43 12.23
C ASP A 74 5.98 11.89 11.73
N ARG A 75 6.81 12.41 12.63
CA ARG A 75 8.19 12.79 12.31
C ARG A 75 9.11 11.58 12.08
N PHE A 76 8.91 10.47 12.82
CA PHE A 76 9.59 9.22 12.49
C PHE A 76 9.30 8.79 11.05
N PHE A 77 8.03 8.81 10.65
CA PHE A 77 7.66 8.48 9.27
C PHE A 77 8.25 9.45 8.25
N ALA A 78 8.16 10.75 8.50
CA ALA A 78 8.71 11.76 7.59
C ALA A 78 10.23 11.62 7.40
N LEU A 79 10.96 11.38 8.50
CA LEU A 79 12.40 11.17 8.47
C LEU A 79 12.79 9.86 7.76
N ALA A 80 12.07 8.77 8.04
CA ALA A 80 12.29 7.50 7.36
C ALA A 80 12.03 7.62 5.85
N GLN A 81 10.98 8.35 5.44
CA GLN A 81 10.66 8.59 4.02
C GLN A 81 11.68 9.50 3.31
N ALA A 82 12.27 10.45 4.04
CA ALA A 82 13.34 11.30 3.50
C ALA A 82 14.66 10.52 3.31
N GLN A 83 14.79 9.35 3.94
CA GLN A 83 15.92 8.44 3.77
C GLN A 83 15.58 7.36 2.73
N GLY A 84 16.60 6.77 2.10
CA GLY A 84 16.41 5.56 1.29
C GLY A 84 15.84 5.74 -0.12
N HIS A 85 15.96 6.92 -0.75
CA HIS A 85 15.47 7.12 -2.13
C HIS A 85 16.09 6.19 -3.18
N VAL A 86 17.34 5.76 -2.97
CA VAL A 86 18.06 4.85 -3.87
C VAL A 86 18.87 3.86 -3.05
N ALA A 87 18.69 2.57 -3.34
CA ALA A 87 19.51 1.50 -2.81
C ALA A 87 20.00 0.60 -3.94
N SER A 88 21.15 -0.05 -3.72
CA SER A 88 21.67 -1.09 -4.59
C SER A 88 21.91 -2.34 -3.77
N VAL A 89 21.43 -3.47 -4.29
CA VAL A 89 21.51 -4.76 -3.60
C VAL A 89 21.93 -5.80 -4.62
N TYR A 90 22.84 -6.69 -4.22
CA TYR A 90 23.19 -7.86 -5.00
C TYR A 90 22.35 -9.04 -4.54
N LEU A 91 21.51 -9.54 -5.44
CA LEU A 91 20.78 -10.77 -5.18
C LEU A 91 21.74 -11.95 -5.33
N PRO A 92 21.73 -12.94 -4.42
CA PRO A 92 22.53 -14.14 -4.56
C PRO A 92 22.20 -14.84 -5.88
N ALA A 93 23.22 -15.44 -6.50
CA ALA A 93 23.18 -15.95 -7.87
C ALA A 93 21.92 -16.77 -8.17
N SER A 94 20.92 -16.13 -8.77
CA SER A 94 19.69 -16.79 -9.20
C SER A 94 19.94 -17.42 -10.56
N ASN A 95 19.89 -18.75 -10.63
CA ASN A 95 19.87 -19.53 -11.87
C ASN A 95 21.19 -19.52 -12.71
N LEU A 96 22.26 -20.08 -12.14
CA LEU A 96 23.52 -20.33 -12.87
C LEU A 96 23.45 -21.48 -13.88
N ALA A 97 22.41 -22.31 -13.81
CA ALA A 97 22.22 -23.47 -14.67
C ALA A 97 20.73 -23.64 -15.01
N PRO A 98 20.18 -22.86 -15.95
CA PRO A 98 18.80 -23.02 -16.37
C PRO A 98 18.56 -24.44 -16.87
N HIS A 99 17.55 -25.10 -16.30
CA HIS A 99 17.19 -26.45 -16.71
C HIS A 99 16.74 -26.46 -18.17
N ASP A 100 17.28 -27.39 -18.95
CA ASP A 100 16.89 -27.63 -20.35
C ASP A 100 16.95 -26.40 -21.28
N LEU A 101 18.04 -25.62 -21.17
CA LEU A 101 18.29 -24.46 -22.04
C LEU A 101 18.19 -24.81 -23.54
N ARG A 102 18.59 -26.02 -23.93
CA ARG A 102 18.53 -26.46 -25.34
C ARG A 102 17.09 -26.49 -25.87
N SER A 103 16.16 -27.07 -25.12
CA SER A 103 14.75 -27.11 -25.54
C SER A 103 14.07 -25.75 -25.45
N LEU A 104 14.49 -24.87 -24.53
CA LEU A 104 14.00 -23.49 -24.50
C LEU A 104 14.43 -22.72 -25.75
N VAL A 105 15.70 -22.81 -26.13
CA VAL A 105 16.22 -22.15 -27.34
C VAL A 105 15.54 -22.70 -28.61
N ARG A 106 15.38 -24.03 -28.71
CA ARG A 106 14.67 -24.67 -29.83
C ARG A 106 13.20 -24.25 -29.96
N ARG A 107 12.51 -23.96 -28.85
CA ARG A 107 11.13 -23.47 -28.88
C ARG A 107 11.03 -22.04 -29.39
N CYS A 108 12.06 -21.22 -29.16
CA CYS A 108 12.09 -19.82 -29.60
C CYS A 108 12.66 -19.63 -31.01
N LEU A 109 13.40 -20.59 -31.54
CA LEU A 109 14.05 -20.52 -32.85
C LEU A 109 13.52 -21.62 -33.77
N GLN A 110 12.85 -21.23 -34.86
CA GLN A 110 12.51 -22.15 -35.93
C GLN A 110 13.74 -22.38 -36.79
N LEU A 111 14.26 -23.61 -36.79
CA LEU A 111 15.39 -24.00 -37.63
C LEU A 111 14.88 -24.59 -38.93
N ALA A 112 15.56 -24.28 -40.04
CA ALA A 112 15.31 -24.97 -41.30
C ALA A 112 15.65 -26.47 -41.16
N PRO A 113 15.01 -27.36 -41.94
CA PRO A 113 15.32 -28.78 -41.92
C PRO A 113 16.81 -29.06 -42.15
N GLY A 114 17.39 -29.95 -41.34
CA GLY A 114 18.80 -30.34 -41.42
C GLY A 114 19.78 -29.44 -40.66
N LEU A 115 19.33 -28.35 -40.03
CA LEU A 115 20.18 -27.54 -39.15
C LEU A 115 20.05 -28.02 -37.70
N GLU A 116 21.20 -28.27 -37.06
CA GLU A 116 21.27 -28.56 -35.62
C GLU A 116 21.75 -27.36 -34.83
N LEU A 117 21.15 -27.18 -33.64
CA LEU A 117 21.58 -26.16 -32.69
C LEU A 117 22.40 -26.78 -31.57
N GLU A 118 23.60 -26.24 -31.42
CA GLU A 118 24.54 -26.54 -30.36
C GLU A 118 24.81 -25.31 -29.52
N ILE A 119 24.87 -25.49 -28.20
CA ILE A 119 25.20 -24.42 -27.27
C ILE A 119 26.70 -24.47 -27.06
N GLY A 120 27.45 -23.60 -27.75
CA GLY A 120 28.91 -23.61 -27.72
C GLY A 120 29.51 -23.18 -26.38
N GLN A 121 29.16 -21.98 -25.89
CA GLN A 121 29.68 -21.46 -24.62
C GLN A 121 28.54 -20.90 -23.75
N ARG A 122 28.60 -21.18 -22.45
CA ARG A 122 27.77 -20.52 -21.43
C ARG A 122 28.61 -19.47 -20.74
N ARG A 123 28.08 -18.25 -20.64
CA ARG A 123 28.71 -17.15 -19.90
C ARG A 123 27.75 -16.68 -18.83
N VAL A 124 28.30 -16.46 -17.63
CA VAL A 124 27.56 -15.91 -16.50
C VAL A 124 27.78 -14.40 -16.49
N TYR A 125 26.69 -13.66 -16.30
CA TYR A 125 26.72 -12.21 -16.18
C TYR A 125 25.88 -11.77 -14.98
N HIS A 126 26.21 -10.62 -14.42
CA HIS A 126 25.32 -9.89 -13.53
C HIS A 126 24.30 -9.12 -14.35
N PHE A 127 23.03 -9.49 -14.19
CA PHE A 127 21.91 -8.79 -14.79
C PHE A 127 21.41 -7.72 -13.83
N ARG A 128 21.27 -6.50 -14.33
CA ARG A 128 20.79 -5.37 -13.52
C ARG A 128 19.28 -5.29 -13.65
N ALA A 129 18.61 -5.14 -12.52
CA ALA A 129 17.20 -4.78 -12.48
C ALA A 129 17.01 -3.49 -11.70
N ALA A 130 15.89 -2.81 -11.94
CA ALA A 130 15.47 -1.66 -11.15
C ALA A 130 14.07 -1.95 -10.60
N LEU A 131 13.88 -1.68 -9.31
CA LEU A 131 12.57 -1.66 -8.68
C LEU A 131 12.22 -0.21 -8.38
N PHE A 132 11.05 0.22 -8.84
CA PHE A 132 10.55 1.56 -8.61
C PHE A 132 9.30 1.45 -7.74
N TRP A 133 9.28 2.16 -6.62
CA TRP A 133 8.09 2.34 -5.80
C TRP A 133 7.40 3.63 -6.20
N PHE A 134 6.16 3.52 -6.65
CA PHE A 134 5.33 4.65 -7.04
C PHE A 134 4.23 4.85 -6.01
N GLU A 135 4.06 6.07 -5.54
CA GLU A 135 2.88 6.46 -4.79
C GLU A 135 1.71 6.69 -5.77
N ALA A 136 0.64 5.92 -5.61
CA ALA A 136 -0.62 6.12 -6.30
C ALA A 136 -1.62 6.74 -5.32
N THR A 137 -2.09 7.95 -5.62
CA THR A 137 -3.18 8.59 -4.87
C THR A 137 -4.48 8.46 -5.65
N TYR A 138 -5.49 7.89 -5.01
CA TYR A 138 -6.85 7.80 -5.50
C TYR A 138 -7.68 8.85 -4.77
N VAL A 139 -8.36 9.71 -5.54
CA VAL A 139 -9.15 10.81 -4.99
C VAL A 139 -10.62 10.55 -5.33
N SER A 140 -11.41 10.29 -4.29
CA SER A 140 -12.86 10.29 -4.31
C SER A 140 -13.36 11.27 -3.23
N ASP A 141 -14.41 10.93 -2.48
CA ASP A 141 -14.78 11.62 -1.25
C ASP A 141 -13.72 11.42 -0.16
N GLU A 142 -12.98 10.31 -0.23
CA GLU A 142 -11.84 10.02 0.62
C GLU A 142 -10.55 10.00 -0.23
N LYS A 143 -9.44 10.40 0.40
CA LYS A 143 -8.11 10.28 -0.21
C LYS A 143 -7.49 8.97 0.23
N GLU A 144 -7.30 8.05 -0.72
CA GLU A 144 -6.60 6.80 -0.48
C GLU A 144 -5.21 6.84 -1.14
N GLN A 145 -4.20 6.35 -0.43
CA GLN A 145 -2.84 6.25 -0.95
C GLN A 145 -2.42 4.77 -0.99
N ASP A 146 -1.67 4.41 -2.02
CA ASP A 146 -1.13 3.06 -2.22
C ASP A 146 0.30 3.15 -2.77
N ILE A 147 1.12 2.16 -2.46
CA ILE A 147 2.49 2.05 -2.97
C ILE A 147 2.56 0.89 -3.94
N VAL A 148 2.78 1.20 -5.21
CA VAL A 148 2.87 0.22 -6.29
C VAL A 148 4.32 0.02 -6.69
N ALA A 149 4.85 -1.18 -6.46
CA ALA A 149 6.20 -1.56 -6.83
C ALA A 149 6.26 -2.14 -8.25
N ILE A 150 7.04 -1.53 -9.15
CA ILE A 150 7.24 -2.00 -10.52
C ILE A 150 8.70 -2.36 -10.75
N GLY A 151 8.95 -3.66 -10.91
CA GLY A 151 10.26 -4.21 -11.23
C GLY A 151 10.50 -4.32 -12.73
N VAL A 152 11.67 -3.89 -13.20
CA VAL A 152 12.08 -4.02 -14.62
C VAL A 152 13.51 -4.56 -14.72
N GLU A 153 13.66 -5.65 -15.45
CA GLU A 153 14.94 -6.22 -15.87
C GLU A 153 15.54 -5.32 -16.97
N ARG A 154 16.77 -4.85 -16.79
CA ARG A 154 17.34 -3.78 -17.62
C ARG A 154 18.06 -4.26 -18.87
N TYR A 155 18.33 -5.55 -19.05
CA TYR A 155 18.93 -6.06 -20.28
C TYR A 155 17.93 -6.03 -21.44
N TYR A 156 16.74 -6.59 -21.24
CA TYR A 156 15.68 -6.65 -22.25
C TYR A 156 14.54 -5.65 -22.01
N GLY A 157 14.52 -4.95 -20.87
CA GLY A 157 13.43 -4.04 -20.51
C GLY A 157 12.13 -4.77 -20.14
N ARG A 158 12.23 -5.99 -19.59
CA ARG A 158 11.06 -6.83 -19.27
C ARG A 158 10.57 -6.62 -17.84
N PRO A 159 9.26 -6.70 -17.59
CA PRO A 159 8.73 -6.69 -16.22
C PRO A 159 9.31 -7.84 -15.39
N ALA A 160 9.74 -7.54 -14.17
CA ALA A 160 10.38 -8.46 -13.24
C ALA A 160 9.59 -8.48 -11.92
N ARG A 161 8.50 -9.25 -11.91
CA ARG A 161 7.50 -9.27 -10.82
C ARG A 161 8.00 -9.85 -9.50
N HIS A 162 9.05 -10.66 -9.53
CA HIS A 162 9.60 -11.34 -8.35
C HIS A 162 10.62 -10.51 -7.57
N LEU A 163 11.00 -9.32 -8.08
CA LEU A 163 12.06 -8.52 -7.46
C LEU A 163 11.70 -8.05 -6.06
N GLU A 164 10.47 -7.61 -5.85
CA GLU A 164 10.03 -7.15 -4.53
C GLU A 164 10.14 -8.28 -3.49
N GLN A 165 9.69 -9.49 -3.84
CA GLN A 165 9.81 -10.66 -2.96
C GLN A 165 11.28 -11.03 -2.72
N ALA A 166 12.13 -10.98 -3.75
CA ALA A 166 13.55 -11.30 -3.62
C ALA A 166 14.30 -10.31 -2.71
N LEU A 167 13.89 -9.04 -2.69
CA LEU A 167 14.50 -8.04 -1.80
C LEU A 167 14.17 -8.29 -0.32
N ARG A 168 12.99 -8.84 0.00
CA ARG A 168 12.61 -9.12 1.40
C ARG A 168 13.54 -10.12 2.09
N SER A 169 14.22 -10.97 1.32
CA SER A 169 15.14 -11.98 1.82
C SER A 169 16.61 -11.59 1.66
N THR A 170 16.91 -10.36 1.23
CA THR A 170 18.28 -9.95 0.89
C THR A 170 18.72 -8.77 1.73
N ASP A 171 19.95 -8.85 2.23
CA ASP A 171 20.57 -7.79 3.03
C ASP A 171 21.08 -6.65 2.12
N PRO A 172 20.58 -5.42 2.29
CA PRO A 172 21.08 -4.26 1.55
C PRO A 172 22.57 -4.02 1.80
N GLY A 173 23.35 -3.81 0.74
CA GLY A 173 24.79 -3.53 0.87
C GLY A 173 25.71 -4.76 0.90
N SER A 174 25.15 -5.98 0.85
CA SER A 174 25.94 -7.18 0.59
C SER A 174 26.71 -7.05 -0.75
N PRO A 175 28.04 -7.25 -0.77
CA PRO A 175 28.81 -7.19 -2.00
C PRO A 175 28.45 -8.37 -2.92
N PRO A 176 28.75 -8.26 -4.24
CA PRO A 176 28.57 -9.39 -5.14
C PRO A 176 29.39 -10.58 -4.64
N SER A 177 28.72 -11.71 -4.46
CA SER A 177 29.38 -12.93 -3.97
C SER A 177 30.39 -13.52 -4.96
N LEU A 178 30.25 -13.21 -6.25
CA LEU A 178 31.06 -13.78 -7.33
C LEU A 178 31.47 -12.72 -8.37
N PRO A 179 32.71 -12.76 -8.89
CA PRO A 179 33.28 -11.74 -9.77
C PRO A 179 32.87 -11.95 -11.24
N TYR A 180 31.58 -11.99 -11.53
CA TYR A 180 31.08 -12.08 -12.91
C TYR A 180 31.05 -10.70 -13.58
N PRO A 181 31.21 -10.63 -14.91
CA PRO A 181 31.05 -9.38 -15.64
C PRO A 181 29.59 -8.91 -15.63
N ASP A 182 29.38 -7.59 -15.72
CA ASP A 182 28.05 -7.01 -15.91
C ASP A 182 27.53 -7.28 -17.34
N ALA A 183 26.25 -7.61 -17.44
CA ALA A 183 25.57 -7.65 -18.72
C ALA A 183 25.29 -6.21 -19.22
N PRO A 184 25.25 -5.96 -20.55
CA PRO A 184 24.68 -4.75 -21.11
C PRO A 184 23.33 -4.40 -20.49
N CYS A 185 23.07 -3.12 -20.23
CA CYS A 185 21.81 -2.70 -19.64
C CYS A 185 21.30 -1.39 -20.24
N LEU A 186 19.99 -1.29 -20.32
CA LEU A 186 19.29 -0.07 -20.70
C LEU A 186 19.59 1.05 -19.69
N PRO A 187 19.68 2.31 -20.15
CA PRO A 187 19.79 3.47 -19.26
C PRO A 187 18.61 3.56 -18.29
N LEU A 188 18.86 4.03 -17.07
CA LEU A 188 17.84 4.10 -16.02
C LEU A 188 16.61 4.92 -16.44
N ALA A 189 16.80 6.01 -17.20
CA ALA A 189 15.71 6.83 -17.72
C ALA A 189 14.77 6.05 -18.65
N GLN A 190 15.31 5.18 -19.52
CA GLN A 190 14.49 4.30 -20.37
C GLN A 190 13.79 3.23 -19.53
N THR A 191 14.48 2.64 -18.56
CA THR A 191 13.89 1.67 -17.64
C THR A 191 12.74 2.29 -16.84
N TYR A 192 12.89 3.52 -16.35
CA TYR A 192 11.84 4.26 -15.66
C TYR A 192 10.63 4.53 -16.56
N ALA A 193 10.84 4.88 -17.83
CA ALA A 193 9.74 5.06 -18.79
C ALA A 193 8.93 3.77 -19.00
N LEU A 194 9.60 2.62 -19.07
CA LEU A 194 8.95 1.31 -19.12
C LEU A 194 8.18 1.00 -17.84
N ALA A 195 8.78 1.26 -16.67
CA ALA A 195 8.13 1.07 -15.38
C ALA A 195 6.87 1.94 -15.24
N ARG A 196 6.93 3.22 -15.64
CA ARG A 196 5.78 4.12 -15.66
C ARG A 196 4.68 3.64 -16.59
N HIS A 197 5.02 3.09 -17.75
CA HIS A 197 4.02 2.56 -18.67
C HIS A 197 3.29 1.34 -18.09
N GLU A 198 4.02 0.44 -17.42
CA GLU A 198 3.42 -0.70 -16.71
C GLU A 198 2.57 -0.25 -15.52
N LEU A 199 3.06 0.72 -14.73
CA LEU A 199 2.34 1.33 -13.61
C LEU A 199 0.96 1.82 -14.04
N LEU A 200 0.89 2.57 -15.14
CA LEU A 200 -0.38 3.14 -15.61
C LEU A 200 -1.43 2.05 -15.87
N ARG A 201 -1.02 0.91 -16.44
CA ARG A 201 -1.93 -0.22 -16.65
C ARG A 201 -2.40 -0.81 -15.33
N SER A 202 -1.49 -1.03 -14.39
CA SER A 202 -1.81 -1.59 -13.07
C SER A 202 -2.74 -0.66 -12.27
N VAL A 203 -2.42 0.64 -12.22
CA VAL A 203 -3.20 1.63 -11.49
C VAL A 203 -4.59 1.81 -12.11
N GLN A 204 -4.72 1.76 -13.43
CA GLN A 204 -6.03 1.81 -14.11
C GLN A 204 -6.92 0.65 -13.70
N VAL A 205 -6.38 -0.58 -13.66
CA VAL A 205 -7.14 -1.76 -13.21
C VAL A 205 -7.62 -1.57 -11.77
N THR A 206 -6.74 -1.16 -10.86
CA THR A 206 -7.11 -0.91 -9.46
C THR A 206 -8.10 0.24 -9.32
N ALA A 207 -7.94 1.34 -10.07
CA ALA A 207 -8.86 2.47 -10.05
C ALA A 207 -10.27 2.07 -10.51
N HIS A 208 -10.37 1.27 -11.58
CA HIS A 208 -11.66 0.76 -12.05
C HIS A 208 -12.31 -0.18 -11.03
N ALA A 209 -11.54 -1.03 -10.36
CA ALA A 209 -12.05 -1.89 -9.29
C ALA A 209 -12.62 -1.07 -8.13
N ARG A 210 -11.87 -0.07 -7.62
CA ARG A 210 -12.31 0.82 -6.54
C ARG A 210 -13.56 1.62 -6.94
N LEU A 211 -13.61 2.14 -8.17
CA LEU A 211 -14.79 2.85 -8.67
C LEU A 211 -16.02 1.93 -8.71
N ALA A 212 -15.87 0.69 -9.15
CA ALA A 212 -16.97 -0.27 -9.19
C ALA A 212 -17.47 -0.62 -7.77
N GLU A 213 -16.57 -0.75 -6.80
CA GLU A 213 -16.91 -0.98 -5.40
C GLU A 213 -17.69 0.20 -4.79
N LEU A 214 -17.21 1.43 -4.99
CA LEU A 214 -17.87 2.67 -4.55
C LEU A 214 -19.27 2.79 -5.16
N GLN A 215 -19.40 2.60 -6.47
CA GLN A 215 -20.70 2.61 -7.15
C GLN A 215 -21.63 1.50 -6.62
N GLY A 216 -21.09 0.33 -6.31
CA GLY A 216 -21.83 -0.78 -5.71
C GLY A 216 -22.35 -0.44 -4.31
N ALA A 217 -21.51 0.17 -3.46
CA ALA A 217 -21.88 0.63 -2.13
C ALA A 217 -22.97 1.71 -2.19
N MET A 218 -22.80 2.71 -3.04
CA MET A 218 -23.77 3.80 -3.26
C MET A 218 -25.13 3.24 -3.74
N ARG A 219 -25.14 2.31 -4.70
CA ARG A 219 -26.39 1.66 -5.15
C ARG A 219 -27.09 0.90 -4.04
N ARG A 220 -26.35 0.17 -3.19
CA ARG A 220 -26.92 -0.52 -2.02
C ARG A 220 -27.53 0.45 -1.02
N GLN A 221 -26.87 1.58 -0.79
CA GLN A 221 -27.38 2.63 0.11
C GLN A 221 -28.64 3.29 -0.44
N MET A 222 -28.67 3.65 -1.73
CA MET A 222 -29.88 4.14 -2.40
C MET A 222 -31.03 3.13 -2.29
N ALA A 223 -30.75 1.85 -2.55
CA ALA A 223 -31.77 0.80 -2.44
C ALA A 223 -32.32 0.66 -1.00
N ARG A 224 -31.46 0.77 0.03
CA ARG A 224 -31.88 0.76 1.43
C ARG A 224 -32.77 1.97 1.78
N VAL A 225 -32.41 3.16 1.31
CA VAL A 225 -33.19 4.38 1.53
C VAL A 225 -34.57 4.26 0.87
N SER A 226 -34.62 3.83 -0.39
CA SER A 226 -35.90 3.63 -1.08
C SER A 226 -36.74 2.52 -0.47
N ALA A 227 -36.14 1.43 0.01
CA ALA A 227 -36.87 0.39 0.75
C ALA A 227 -37.50 0.94 2.04
N TYR A 228 -36.73 1.70 2.83
CA TYR A 228 -37.22 2.35 4.05
C TYR A 228 -38.41 3.27 3.79
N PHE A 229 -38.34 4.15 2.77
CA PHE A 229 -39.45 5.04 2.42
C PHE A 229 -40.64 4.28 1.81
N SER A 230 -40.39 3.17 1.10
CA SER A 230 -41.47 2.29 0.62
C SER A 230 -42.23 1.64 1.77
N ASP A 231 -41.54 1.14 2.80
CA ASP A 231 -42.16 0.56 3.99
C ASP A 231 -42.99 1.62 4.73
N LEU A 232 -42.45 2.83 4.87
CA LEU A 232 -43.13 3.95 5.53
C LEU A 232 -44.39 4.41 4.75
N ARG A 233 -44.35 4.39 3.41
CA ARG A 233 -45.54 4.60 2.55
C ARG A 233 -46.58 3.49 2.72
N ALA A 234 -46.16 2.23 2.80
CA ALA A 234 -47.07 1.12 3.03
C ALA A 234 -47.81 1.26 4.38
N GLU A 235 -47.09 1.64 5.45
CA GLU A 235 -47.70 1.93 6.75
C GLU A 235 -48.71 3.09 6.68
N LEU A 236 -48.41 4.16 5.94
CA LEU A 236 -49.33 5.28 5.75
C LEU A 236 -50.59 4.87 4.98
N HIS A 237 -50.47 4.09 3.90
CA HIS A 237 -51.62 3.56 3.18
C HIS A 237 -52.48 2.62 4.03
N GLU A 238 -51.88 1.77 4.87
CA GLU A 238 -52.64 0.95 5.82
C GLU A 238 -53.44 1.83 6.80
N ARG A 239 -52.85 2.93 7.28
CA ARG A 239 -53.55 3.89 8.16
C ARG A 239 -54.68 4.60 7.42
N GLN A 240 -54.48 5.03 6.17
CA GLN A 240 -55.54 5.59 5.31
C GLN A 240 -56.70 4.60 5.14
N GLY A 241 -56.39 3.32 4.84
CA GLY A 241 -57.41 2.28 4.70
C GLY A 241 -58.22 2.01 5.96
N ARG A 242 -57.62 2.19 7.15
CA ARG A 242 -58.30 2.05 8.45
C ARG A 242 -59.08 3.29 8.88
N ALA A 243 -58.72 4.49 8.41
CA ALA A 243 -59.32 5.76 8.82
C ALA A 243 -60.73 6.02 8.24
N GLY A 244 -61.15 5.34 7.17
CA GLY A 244 -62.44 5.58 6.54
C GLY A 244 -62.55 6.98 5.88
N GLN A 245 -63.72 7.30 5.28
CA GLN A 245 -63.97 8.52 4.48
C GLN A 245 -64.03 9.84 5.29
N ASP A 246 -63.24 9.96 6.35
CA ASP A 246 -63.17 11.17 7.15
C ASP A 246 -62.26 12.20 6.45
N SER A 247 -62.88 13.18 5.76
CA SER A 247 -62.21 14.05 4.79
C SER A 247 -61.00 14.82 5.36
N GLU A 248 -61.03 15.17 6.65
CA GLU A 248 -59.97 15.89 7.33
C GLU A 248 -58.76 14.98 7.65
N SER A 249 -59.01 13.71 7.98
CA SER A 249 -57.96 12.70 8.17
C SER A 249 -57.31 12.32 6.85
N VAL A 250 -58.07 12.22 5.76
CA VAL A 250 -57.54 11.92 4.42
C VAL A 250 -56.64 13.05 3.92
N ALA A 251 -57.01 14.32 4.10
CA ALA A 251 -56.19 15.47 3.71
C ALA A 251 -54.84 15.51 4.43
N ARG A 252 -54.82 15.26 5.75
CA ARG A 252 -53.57 15.20 6.53
C ARG A 252 -52.66 14.05 6.10
N LEU A 253 -53.22 12.89 5.76
CA LEU A 253 -52.44 11.75 5.31
C LEU A 253 -51.83 11.97 3.91
N LEU A 254 -52.51 12.69 3.01
CA LEU A 254 -51.97 13.09 1.70
C LEU A 254 -50.83 14.12 1.84
N GLU A 255 -50.95 15.08 2.76
CA GLU A 255 -49.86 16.01 3.07
C GLU A 255 -48.61 15.29 3.61
N GLN A 256 -48.81 14.26 4.45
CA GLN A 256 -47.72 13.42 4.95
C GLN A 256 -47.04 12.62 3.84
N GLU A 257 -47.80 12.10 2.88
CA GLU A 257 -47.28 11.38 1.72
C GLU A 257 -46.41 12.30 0.84
N HIS A 258 -46.89 13.50 0.51
CA HIS A 258 -46.12 14.50 -0.23
C HIS A 258 -44.89 15.04 0.53
N ALA A 259 -44.93 15.06 1.87
CA ALA A 259 -43.75 15.36 2.67
C ALA A 259 -42.71 14.25 2.57
N LEU A 260 -43.15 12.99 2.65
CA LEU A 260 -42.30 11.80 2.52
C LEU A 260 -41.59 11.73 1.16
N GLU A 261 -42.32 12.01 0.08
CA GLU A 261 -41.75 12.01 -1.28
C GLU A 261 -40.64 13.05 -1.44
N ARG A 262 -40.83 14.24 -0.88
CA ARG A 262 -39.81 15.30 -0.89
C ARG A 262 -38.59 14.91 -0.07
N GLU A 263 -38.79 14.25 1.07
CA GLU A 263 -37.70 13.77 1.91
C GLU A 263 -36.91 12.64 1.25
N GLU A 264 -37.60 11.67 0.60
CA GLU A 264 -36.95 10.61 -0.18
C GLU A 264 -36.11 11.21 -1.32
N GLN A 265 -36.67 12.16 -2.07
CA GLN A 265 -35.95 12.84 -3.15
C GLN A 265 -34.74 13.63 -2.65
N ALA A 266 -34.86 14.34 -1.52
CA ALA A 266 -33.74 15.06 -0.91
C ALA A 266 -32.63 14.09 -0.47
N ARG A 267 -32.98 12.99 0.20
CA ARG A 267 -32.02 11.97 0.64
C ARG A 267 -31.34 11.25 -0.50
N LEU A 268 -32.04 10.96 -1.59
CA LEU A 268 -31.44 10.37 -2.79
C LEU A 268 -30.56 11.37 -3.55
N ALA A 269 -30.85 12.67 -3.47
CA ALA A 269 -30.02 13.72 -4.05
C ALA A 269 -28.73 13.94 -3.26
N GLU A 270 -28.75 13.84 -1.93
CA GLU A 270 -27.54 13.89 -1.08
C GLU A 270 -26.55 12.75 -1.36
N LEU A 271 -27.03 11.62 -1.90
CA LEU A 271 -26.21 10.45 -2.19
C LEU A 271 -25.63 10.44 -3.61
N ARG A 272 -25.95 11.42 -4.46
CA ARG A 272 -25.54 11.50 -5.87
C ARG A 272 -24.46 12.53 -6.11
#